data_AF-A0A7S1GZ38-F1
#
_entry.id   AF-A0A7S1GZ38-F1
#
_cell.length_a   1.000
_cell.length_b   1.000
_cell.length_c   1.000
_cell.angle_alpha   90.00
_cell.angle_beta   90.00
_cell.angle_gamma   90.00
#
_symmetry.space_group_name_H-M   'P 1'
#
loop_
_entity.id
_entity.type
_entity.pdbx_description
1 polymer ?
#
loop_
_entity_poly.entity_id
_entity_poly.type
_entity_poly.pdbx_seq_one_letter_code
_entity_poly.pdbx_strand_id
1 'polypeptide(L)'
;AKQVEERRREEHALLIEGWLHKIPVTGLTPAEASVAASKGGDRMWCVLHGHSGLSWMDHLGGALCGVMSFEGIASIAMNGYDDAMIEVVGEEEETGKRGDDGEKITVARKLLFRAHDAATAARWYSLLREAYGQFNQDRGAKGITVAHAVDAGYTKLYSLPQVDCDTDTPGERPLEKWEREIVWLVKPGDHVVRGQVICEVQRCRKQNPADVGAPATGRVEELFMNRVDKKSGTCYIKVGSNWIKISTDARWREAYSYGAGAAEAWQQQVAAARVPTGMDRGGG
;
A
#
# COMPACT_ATOMS: atom_id res chain seq x y z
N ALA A 1 23.27 -19.99 -4.85
CA ALA A 1 23.89 -18.88 -5.61
C ALA A 1 23.35 -18.81 -7.03
N LYS A 2 23.69 -19.74 -7.94
CA LYS A 2 23.25 -19.70 -9.36
C LYS A 2 21.72 -19.59 -9.56
N GLN A 3 20.93 -20.40 -8.86
CA GLN A 3 19.45 -20.32 -8.91
C GLN A 3 18.87 -19.02 -8.33
N VAL A 4 19.56 -18.38 -7.38
CA VAL A 4 19.13 -17.10 -6.79
C VAL A 4 19.44 -15.95 -7.75
N GLU A 5 20.60 -16.01 -8.42
CA GLU A 5 21.01 -15.05 -9.46
C GLU A 5 20.07 -15.12 -10.68
N GLU A 6 19.72 -16.34 -11.10
CA GLU A 6 18.82 -16.61 -12.22
C GLU A 6 17.41 -16.12 -11.92
N ARG A 7 16.89 -16.39 -10.71
CA ARG A 7 15.61 -15.86 -10.25
C ARG A 7 15.59 -14.34 -10.16
N ARG A 8 16.66 -13.70 -9.65
CA ARG A 8 16.78 -12.23 -9.65
C ARG A 8 16.79 -11.64 -11.06
N ARG A 9 17.40 -12.34 -12.02
CA ARG A 9 17.46 -11.91 -13.42
C ARG A 9 16.09 -12.01 -14.10
N GLU A 10 15.31 -13.03 -13.75
CA GLU A 10 13.91 -13.18 -14.16
C GLU A 10 13.01 -12.14 -13.47
N GLU A 11 13.23 -11.86 -12.19
CA GLU A 11 12.47 -10.86 -11.41
C GLU A 11 12.56 -9.43 -12.00
N HIS A 12 13.71 -9.09 -12.58
CA HIS A 12 13.95 -7.80 -13.22
C HIS A 12 13.88 -7.83 -14.75
N ALA A 13 13.32 -8.90 -15.34
CA ALA A 13 13.20 -9.02 -16.79
C ALA A 13 12.46 -7.82 -17.39
N LEU A 14 13.10 -7.19 -18.37
CA LEU A 14 12.53 -6.10 -19.16
C LEU A 14 11.39 -6.67 -20.02
N LEU A 15 10.16 -6.19 -19.82
CA LEU A 15 9.00 -6.62 -20.61
C LEU A 15 8.76 -5.72 -21.82
N ILE A 16 8.78 -4.41 -21.61
CA ILE A 16 8.62 -3.40 -22.66
C ILE A 16 9.25 -2.09 -22.22
N GLU A 17 9.80 -1.38 -23.18
CA GLU A 17 10.25 -0.01 -23.03
C GLU A 17 9.82 0.83 -24.24
N GLY A 18 9.74 2.14 -24.03
CA GLY A 18 9.34 3.07 -25.08
C GLY A 18 8.89 4.42 -24.56
N TRP A 19 8.67 5.33 -25.50
CA TRP A 19 8.20 6.68 -25.21
C TRP A 19 6.71 6.70 -24.89
N LEU A 20 6.35 7.28 -23.74
CA LEU A 20 4.98 7.62 -23.35
C LEU A 20 4.94 9.08 -22.87
N HIS A 21 3.80 9.74 -22.98
CA HIS A 21 3.59 11.04 -22.33
C HIS A 21 2.96 10.82 -20.96
N LYS A 22 3.66 11.23 -19.90
CA LYS A 22 3.17 11.19 -18.51
C LYS A 22 2.40 12.46 -18.21
N ILE A 23 1.13 12.31 -17.87
CA ILE A 23 0.25 13.42 -17.50
C ILE A 23 -0.10 13.24 -16.00
N PRO A 24 0.48 14.05 -15.10
CA PRO A 24 0.09 14.03 -13.70
C PRO A 24 -1.32 14.61 -13.55
N VAL A 25 -2.26 13.82 -13.02
CA VAL A 25 -3.66 14.25 -12.82
C VAL A 25 -4.05 14.38 -11.34
N THR A 26 -3.05 14.47 -10.46
CA THR A 26 -3.30 14.55 -9.01
C THR A 26 -3.93 15.90 -8.66
N GLY A 27 -5.10 15.86 -8.03
CA GLY A 27 -5.85 17.06 -7.65
C GLY A 27 -6.65 17.71 -8.79
N LEU A 28 -6.66 17.12 -9.99
CA LEU A 28 -7.46 17.63 -11.11
C LEU A 28 -8.87 17.00 -11.11
N THR A 29 -9.87 17.82 -11.40
CA THR A 29 -11.21 17.36 -11.78
C THR A 29 -11.15 16.59 -13.11
N PRO A 30 -12.16 15.75 -13.44
CA PRO A 30 -12.20 15.06 -14.74
C PRO A 30 -12.08 15.99 -15.95
N ALA A 31 -12.64 17.20 -15.86
CA ALA A 31 -12.54 18.21 -16.91
C ALA A 31 -11.11 18.74 -17.05
N GLU A 32 -10.45 19.06 -15.93
CA GLU A 32 -9.06 19.51 -15.93
C GLU A 32 -8.08 18.41 -16.36
N ALA A 33 -8.35 17.16 -16.01
CA ALA A 33 -7.57 16.01 -16.48
C ALA A 33 -7.67 15.85 -18.00
N SER A 34 -8.86 16.07 -18.58
CA SER A 34 -9.05 16.07 -20.03
C SER A 34 -8.28 17.22 -20.71
N VAL A 35 -8.29 18.41 -20.12
CA VAL A 35 -7.50 19.56 -20.60
C VAL A 35 -6.00 19.33 -20.44
N ALA A 36 -5.55 18.71 -19.34
CA ALA A 36 -4.15 18.35 -19.15
C ALA A 36 -3.70 17.31 -20.18
N ALA A 37 -4.56 16.34 -20.49
CA ALA A 37 -4.29 15.33 -21.53
C ALA A 37 -4.18 15.92 -22.93
N SER A 38 -4.93 17.00 -23.23
CA SER A 38 -4.85 17.69 -24.52
C SER A 38 -3.59 18.56 -24.67
N LYS A 39 -3.00 19.04 -23.56
CA LYS A 39 -1.75 19.82 -23.58
C LYS A 39 -0.49 19.00 -23.88
N GLY A 40 -0.59 17.66 -23.87
CA GLY A 40 0.55 16.77 -24.02
C GLY A 40 1.39 16.75 -22.74
N GLY A 41 1.36 15.63 -22.02
CA GLY A 41 2.18 15.47 -20.81
C GLY A 41 3.68 15.44 -21.12
N ASP A 42 4.49 15.28 -20.09
CA ASP A 42 5.94 15.17 -20.25
C ASP A 42 6.29 13.88 -20.99
N ARG A 43 7.06 13.99 -22.07
CA ARG A 43 7.50 12.83 -22.83
C ARG A 43 8.61 12.10 -22.07
N MET A 44 8.34 10.88 -21.62
CA MET A 44 9.26 10.08 -20.80
C MET A 44 9.60 8.76 -21.49
N TRP A 45 10.84 8.28 -21.30
CA TRP A 45 11.20 6.90 -21.62
C TRP A 45 10.74 6.00 -20.48
N CYS A 46 9.69 5.23 -20.72
CA CYS A 46 9.12 4.33 -19.74
C CYS A 46 9.69 2.91 -19.91
N VAL A 47 9.84 2.21 -18.80
CA VAL A 47 10.37 0.85 -18.73
C VAL A 47 9.50 0.03 -17.78
N LEU A 48 8.94 -1.06 -18.26
CA LEU A 48 8.16 -2.02 -17.47
C LEU A 48 9.01 -3.26 -17.16
N HIS A 49 9.13 -3.57 -15.88
CA HIS A 49 9.83 -4.77 -15.38
C HIS A 49 8.83 -5.82 -14.90
N GLY A 50 9.18 -7.10 -15.07
CA GLY A 50 8.32 -8.24 -14.74
C GLY A 50 7.77 -8.27 -13.32
N HIS A 51 8.60 -7.92 -12.32
CA HIS A 51 8.17 -7.95 -10.91
C HIS A 51 8.38 -6.62 -10.15
N SER A 52 8.94 -5.60 -10.80
CA SER A 52 9.28 -4.34 -10.12
C SER A 52 8.32 -3.18 -10.43
N GLY A 53 7.40 -3.34 -11.38
CA GLY A 53 6.48 -2.28 -11.80
C GLY A 53 7.05 -1.40 -12.91
N LEU A 54 6.60 -0.13 -12.92
CA LEU A 54 6.88 0.83 -13.98
C LEU A 54 7.91 1.86 -13.51
N SER A 55 8.91 2.14 -14.33
CA SER A 55 9.87 3.23 -14.10
C SER A 55 9.96 4.13 -15.32
N TRP A 56 10.42 5.37 -15.14
CA TRP A 56 10.60 6.29 -16.27
C TRP A 56 11.73 7.29 -16.09
N MET A 57 12.29 7.72 -17.22
CA MET A 57 13.40 8.66 -17.36
C MET A 57 13.02 9.78 -18.33
N ASP A 58 13.66 10.93 -18.23
CA ASP A 58 13.45 12.08 -19.13
C ASP A 58 14.03 11.83 -20.54
N HIS A 59 15.03 10.98 -20.65
CA HIS A 59 15.57 10.48 -21.92
C HIS A 59 16.09 9.04 -21.81
N LEU A 60 16.34 8.41 -22.96
CA LEU A 60 16.92 7.06 -23.01
C LEU A 60 18.31 7.06 -22.36
N GLY A 61 18.47 6.29 -21.29
CA GLY A 61 19.70 6.25 -20.49
C GLY A 61 19.88 7.42 -19.51
N GLY A 62 18.85 8.27 -19.38
CA GLY A 62 18.83 9.39 -18.45
C GLY A 62 18.71 8.97 -16.99
N ALA A 63 18.68 9.97 -16.10
CA ALA A 63 18.44 9.71 -14.69
C ALA A 63 17.01 9.23 -14.47
N LEU A 64 16.83 8.30 -13.52
CA LEU A 64 15.51 7.87 -13.09
C LEU A 64 14.74 9.08 -12.56
N CYS A 65 13.55 9.33 -13.12
CA CYS A 65 12.68 10.44 -12.71
C CYS A 65 11.59 9.99 -11.74
N GLY A 66 11.13 8.75 -11.87
CA GLY A 66 10.20 8.16 -10.92
C GLY A 66 9.98 6.67 -11.14
N VAL A 67 9.41 6.06 -10.11
CA VAL A 67 9.05 4.64 -10.08
C VAL A 67 7.66 4.49 -9.49
N MET A 68 6.94 3.51 -10.01
CA MET A 68 5.69 3.02 -9.44
C MET A 68 5.80 1.50 -9.34
N SER A 69 6.10 1.02 -8.14
CA SER A 69 6.24 -0.42 -7.91
C SER A 69 4.88 -1.13 -7.95
N PHE A 70 4.87 -2.43 -8.22
CA PHE A 70 3.62 -3.19 -8.16
C PHE A 70 3.02 -3.22 -6.75
N GLU A 71 3.81 -3.10 -5.68
CA GLU A 71 3.27 -2.91 -4.32
C GLU A 71 2.50 -1.60 -4.18
N GLY A 72 2.92 -0.56 -4.90
CA GLY A 72 2.31 0.77 -4.86
C GLY A 72 1.08 0.90 -5.76
N ILE A 73 0.89 -0.01 -6.73
CA ILE A 73 -0.22 0.08 -7.70
C ILE A 73 -1.52 -0.39 -7.05
N ALA A 74 -2.52 0.50 -7.05
CA ALA A 74 -3.87 0.21 -6.62
C ALA A 74 -4.76 -0.28 -7.78
N SER A 75 -4.65 0.33 -8.96
CA SER A 75 -5.41 -0.08 -10.15
C SER A 75 -4.71 0.30 -11.46
N ILE A 76 -5.05 -0.45 -12.52
CA ILE A 76 -4.62 -0.21 -13.90
C ILE A 76 -5.87 -0.33 -14.77
N ALA A 77 -6.13 0.67 -15.61
CA ALA A 77 -7.29 0.72 -16.51
C ALA A 77 -6.91 1.36 -17.86
N MET A 78 -7.65 1.00 -18.91
CA MET A 78 -7.69 1.83 -20.12
C MET A 78 -8.56 3.06 -19.84
N ASN A 79 -8.16 4.22 -20.35
CA ASN A 79 -8.96 5.43 -20.20
C ASN A 79 -10.21 5.33 -21.11
N GLY A 80 -11.40 5.60 -20.56
CA GLY A 80 -12.65 5.52 -21.33
C GLY A 80 -12.85 6.64 -22.37
N TYR A 81 -12.02 7.69 -22.34
CA TYR A 81 -12.15 8.86 -23.21
C TYR A 81 -11.14 8.88 -24.38
N ASP A 82 -10.03 8.15 -24.27
CA ASP A 82 -8.98 8.08 -25.30
C ASP A 82 -8.33 6.68 -25.24
N ASP A 83 -8.44 5.93 -26.33
CA ASP A 83 -7.91 4.57 -26.46
C ASP A 83 -6.38 4.52 -26.53
N ALA A 84 -5.72 5.67 -26.71
CA ALA A 84 -4.27 5.82 -26.58
C ALA A 84 -3.81 6.09 -25.14
N MET A 85 -4.71 6.12 -24.14
CA MET A 85 -4.39 6.43 -22.74
C MET A 85 -4.56 5.25 -21.78
N ILE A 86 -3.57 5.12 -20.90
CA ILE A 86 -3.54 4.14 -19.80
C ILE A 86 -3.59 4.91 -18.49
N GLU A 87 -4.48 4.50 -17.61
CA GLU A 87 -4.60 5.03 -16.27
C GLU A 87 -3.95 4.07 -15.27
N VAL A 88 -3.04 4.60 -14.47
CA VAL A 88 -2.42 3.87 -13.35
C VAL A 88 -2.63 4.68 -12.07
N VAL A 89 -3.28 4.08 -11.09
CA VAL A 89 -3.46 4.67 -9.76
C VAL A 89 -2.55 3.94 -8.80
N GLY A 90 -1.69 4.66 -8.10
CA GLY A 90 -0.76 4.05 -7.16
C GLY A 90 0.15 5.05 -6.47
N GLU A 91 1.18 4.52 -5.82
CA GLU A 91 2.21 5.29 -5.14
C GLU A 91 3.40 5.52 -6.08
N GLU A 92 3.66 6.79 -6.38
CA GLU A 92 4.81 7.26 -7.14
C GLU A 92 5.95 7.62 -6.17
N GLU A 93 7.11 7.01 -6.35
CA GLU A 93 8.37 7.44 -5.73
C GLU A 93 9.08 8.41 -6.69
N GLU A 94 9.17 9.69 -6.31
CA GLU A 94 9.89 10.71 -7.10
C GLU A 94 11.39 10.70 -6.73
N THR A 95 12.26 10.39 -7.69
CA THR A 95 13.70 10.20 -7.44
C THR A 95 14.55 11.48 -7.53
N GLY A 96 13.92 12.64 -7.81
CA GLY A 96 14.62 13.92 -8.00
C GLY A 96 14.43 14.97 -6.90
N LYS A 97 13.44 14.80 -6.00
CA LYS A 97 13.20 15.71 -4.88
C LYS A 97 13.59 15.03 -3.58
N ARG A 98 14.90 15.00 -3.31
CA ARG A 98 15.34 14.77 -1.94
C ARG A 98 14.84 15.95 -1.11
N GLY A 99 14.09 15.68 -0.04
CA GLY A 99 14.05 16.64 1.07
C GLY A 99 15.48 16.91 1.55
N ASP A 100 15.71 17.98 2.32
CA ASP A 100 17.05 18.37 2.79
C ASP A 100 17.82 17.20 3.46
N ASP A 101 17.11 16.15 3.90
CA ASP A 101 17.65 14.96 4.58
C ASP A 101 17.81 13.70 3.69
N GLY A 102 17.50 13.78 2.39
CA GLY A 102 17.63 12.64 1.47
C GLY A 102 16.53 11.58 1.56
N GLU A 103 15.43 11.86 2.26
CA GLU A 103 14.28 10.97 2.38
C GLU A 103 13.54 10.82 1.04
N LYS A 104 13.14 9.59 0.73
CA LYS A 104 12.34 9.26 -0.47
C LYS A 104 10.91 9.74 -0.25
N ILE A 105 10.41 10.57 -1.16
CA ILE A 105 9.03 11.05 -1.11
C ILE A 105 8.15 10.11 -1.92
N THR A 106 7.26 9.39 -1.24
CA THR A 106 6.23 8.56 -1.86
C THR A 106 4.90 9.31 -1.84
N VAL A 107 4.30 9.52 -3.01
CA VAL A 107 3.02 10.24 -3.15
C VAL A 107 2.00 9.35 -3.82
N ALA A 108 0.82 9.19 -3.20
CA ALA A 108 -0.31 8.55 -3.84
C ALA A 108 -0.84 9.43 -4.99
N ARG A 109 -0.82 8.90 -6.22
CA ARG A 109 -1.16 9.63 -7.43
C ARG A 109 -1.92 8.78 -8.42
N LYS A 110 -2.74 9.48 -9.20
CA LYS A 110 -3.27 8.97 -10.46
C LYS A 110 -2.39 9.52 -11.57
N LEU A 111 -1.83 8.64 -12.38
CA LEU A 111 -1.01 8.94 -13.53
C LEU A 111 -1.74 8.50 -14.80
N LEU A 112 -1.76 9.36 -15.80
CA LEU A 112 -2.16 8.97 -17.16
C LEU A 112 -0.90 8.86 -18.02
N PHE A 113 -0.77 7.75 -18.73
CA PHE A 113 0.26 7.54 -19.72
C PHE A 113 -0.38 7.49 -21.11
N ARG A 114 0.03 8.39 -21.99
CA ARG A 114 -0.46 8.46 -23.36
C ARG A 114 0.58 7.90 -24.33
N ALA A 115 0.20 6.85 -25.06
CA ALA A 115 0.98 6.33 -26.17
C ALA A 115 0.77 7.17 -27.44
N HIS A 116 1.57 6.90 -28.48
CA HIS A 116 1.42 7.60 -29.76
C HIS A 116 0.19 7.13 -30.55
N ASP A 117 -0.27 5.90 -30.31
CA ASP A 117 -1.49 5.34 -30.90
C ASP A 117 -2.15 4.32 -29.96
N ALA A 118 -3.39 3.96 -30.30
CA ALA A 118 -4.22 3.03 -29.53
C ALA A 118 -3.63 1.61 -29.46
N ALA A 119 -2.98 1.14 -30.54
CA ALA A 119 -2.38 -0.19 -30.58
C ALA A 119 -1.22 -0.30 -29.57
N THR A 120 -0.40 0.74 -29.48
CA THR A 120 0.71 0.84 -28.53
C THR A 120 0.18 0.94 -27.10
N ALA A 121 -0.84 1.75 -26.85
CA ALA A 121 -1.47 1.83 -25.53
C ALA A 121 -2.04 0.48 -25.09
N ALA A 122 -2.76 -0.23 -25.98
CA ALA A 122 -3.30 -1.55 -25.71
C ALA A 122 -2.19 -2.56 -25.37
N ARG A 123 -1.07 -2.56 -26.11
CA ARG A 123 0.08 -3.41 -25.83
C ARG A 123 0.68 -3.14 -24.45
N TRP A 124 0.90 -1.87 -24.10
CA TRP A 124 1.38 -1.48 -22.78
C TRP A 124 0.42 -1.90 -21.66
N TYR A 125 -0.87 -1.64 -21.83
CA TYR A 125 -1.91 -2.02 -20.87
C TYR A 125 -1.94 -3.52 -20.63
N SER A 126 -1.93 -4.34 -21.69
CA SER A 126 -1.92 -5.80 -21.58
C SER A 126 -0.71 -6.31 -20.81
N LEU A 127 0.50 -5.86 -21.17
CA LEU A 127 1.74 -6.28 -20.48
C LEU A 127 1.77 -5.82 -19.02
N LEU A 128 1.34 -4.58 -18.74
CA LEU A 128 1.27 -4.06 -17.38
C LEU A 128 0.27 -4.86 -16.53
N ARG A 129 -0.88 -5.21 -17.11
CA ARG A 129 -1.93 -6.00 -16.45
C ARG A 129 -1.52 -7.44 -16.18
N GLU A 130 -0.83 -8.06 -17.12
CA GLU A 130 -0.28 -9.42 -17.02
C GLU A 130 0.80 -9.47 -15.95
N ALA A 131 1.79 -8.58 -16.01
CA ALA A 131 2.87 -8.50 -15.03
C ALA A 131 2.35 -8.22 -13.61
N TYR A 132 1.42 -7.27 -13.47
CA TYR A 132 0.77 -7.00 -12.18
C TYR A 132 -0.07 -8.19 -11.69
N GLY A 133 -0.72 -8.92 -12.59
CA GLY A 133 -1.44 -10.15 -12.28
C GLY A 133 -0.52 -11.25 -11.77
N GLN A 134 0.58 -11.49 -12.47
CA GLN A 134 1.61 -12.46 -12.12
C GLN A 134 2.27 -12.13 -10.77
N PHE A 135 2.66 -10.86 -10.57
CA PHE A 135 3.18 -10.37 -9.29
C PHE A 135 2.23 -10.69 -8.12
N ASN A 136 0.92 -10.47 -8.30
CA ASN A 136 -0.08 -10.78 -7.28
C ASN A 136 -0.28 -12.29 -7.07
N GLN A 137 -0.12 -13.12 -8.10
CA GLN A 137 -0.18 -14.58 -7.99
C GLN A 137 1.05 -15.13 -7.24
N ASP A 138 2.25 -14.66 -7.59
CA ASP A 138 3.52 -15.12 -7.02
C ASP A 138 3.69 -14.73 -5.55
N ARG A 139 3.08 -13.61 -5.16
CA ARG A 139 2.99 -13.22 -3.74
C ARG A 139 2.09 -14.18 -2.93
N GLY A 140 1.55 -15.21 -3.57
CA GLY A 140 0.41 -16.00 -3.15
C GLY A 140 -0.84 -15.14 -3.27
N ALA A 141 -2.02 -15.75 -3.42
CA ALA A 141 -3.30 -15.09 -3.22
C ALA A 141 -3.49 -14.60 -1.75
N LYS A 142 -2.56 -13.81 -1.21
CA LYS A 142 -2.65 -12.98 -0.01
C LYS A 142 -3.46 -11.71 -0.34
N GLY A 143 -4.54 -11.90 -1.10
CA GLY A 143 -5.35 -10.81 -1.66
C GLY A 143 -6.04 -10.04 -0.56
N ILE A 144 -5.86 -8.71 -0.57
CA ILE A 144 -6.86 -7.80 -0.06
C ILE A 144 -8.06 -7.95 -1.01
N THR A 145 -9.13 -8.61 -0.56
CA THR A 145 -10.37 -8.67 -1.34
C THR A 145 -11.04 -7.29 -1.28
N VAL A 146 -10.80 -6.48 -2.31
CA VAL A 146 -11.56 -5.24 -2.54
C VAL A 146 -12.92 -5.62 -3.09
N ALA A 147 -13.93 -5.75 -2.22
CA ALA A 147 -15.31 -5.77 -2.66
C ALA A 147 -15.68 -4.36 -3.15
N HIS A 148 -16.01 -4.24 -4.43
CA HIS A 148 -16.43 -2.99 -5.07
C HIS A 148 -17.88 -2.62 -4.73
N ALA A 149 -18.07 -1.31 -4.53
CA ALA A 149 -19.26 -0.48 -4.70
C ALA A 149 -20.57 -0.82 -3.94
N VAL A 150 -20.92 0.06 -3.00
CA VAL A 150 -22.31 0.55 -2.84
C VAL A 150 -22.23 2.08 -2.69
N ASP A 151 -23.13 2.80 -3.37
CA ASP A 151 -23.18 4.23 -3.74
C ASP A 151 -22.99 5.33 -2.65
N ALA A 152 -22.31 5.09 -1.54
CA ALA A 152 -21.96 6.13 -0.58
C ALA A 152 -20.71 5.76 0.23
N GLY A 153 -19.56 6.35 -0.10
CA GLY A 153 -18.34 6.27 0.70
C GLY A 153 -17.48 5.04 0.44
N TYR A 154 -16.22 5.26 0.08
CA TYR A 154 -15.23 4.20 -0.12
C TYR A 154 -14.93 3.52 1.20
N THR A 155 -15.48 2.33 1.43
CA THR A 155 -15.11 1.51 2.59
C THR A 155 -14.25 0.35 2.13
N LYS A 156 -13.06 0.21 2.72
CA LYS A 156 -12.12 -0.89 2.40
C LYS A 156 -12.05 -1.89 3.55
N LEU A 157 -12.08 -3.16 3.18
CA LEU A 157 -11.94 -4.30 4.07
C LEU A 157 -10.52 -4.84 3.96
N TYR A 158 -9.85 -5.03 5.10
CA TYR A 158 -8.47 -5.50 5.12
C TYR A 158 -8.37 -6.87 5.79
N SER A 159 -7.48 -7.71 5.26
CA SER A 159 -7.12 -9.04 5.78
C SER A 159 -5.71 -8.97 6.38
N LEU A 160 -5.43 -9.74 7.45
CA LEU A 160 -4.09 -9.71 8.08
C LEU A 160 -3.08 -10.33 7.13
N PRO A 161 -1.87 -9.75 7.00
CA PRO A 161 -0.79 -10.44 6.30
C PRO A 161 -0.53 -11.77 6.99
N GLN A 162 -0.30 -12.82 6.20
CA GLN A 162 0.24 -14.06 6.74
C GLN A 162 1.61 -13.72 7.32
N VAL A 163 1.69 -13.78 8.64
CA VAL A 163 2.94 -13.61 9.36
C VAL A 163 3.72 -14.90 9.21
N ASP A 164 4.73 -14.88 8.35
CA ASP A 164 5.67 -15.98 8.21
C ASP A 164 6.30 -16.23 9.59
N CYS A 165 6.03 -17.42 10.09
CA CYS A 165 6.69 -17.99 11.25
C CYS A 165 7.74 -18.89 10.63
N ASP A 166 9.00 -18.69 11.03
CA ASP A 166 10.08 -19.58 10.65
C ASP A 166 9.67 -21.01 11.02
N THR A 167 9.27 -21.76 10.00
CA THR A 167 8.93 -23.20 10.08
C THR A 167 10.19 -24.04 10.00
N ASP A 168 11.36 -23.41 9.99
CA ASP A 168 12.67 -24.04 9.86
C ASP A 168 13.18 -24.67 11.16
N THR A 169 12.37 -24.74 12.23
CA THR A 169 12.72 -25.55 13.41
C THR A 169 12.23 -26.98 13.19
N PRO A 170 13.10 -27.94 12.83
CA PRO A 170 12.67 -29.29 12.51
C PRO A 170 12.21 -29.98 13.80
N GLY A 171 10.92 -30.31 13.88
CA GLY A 171 10.34 -31.04 15.02
C GLY A 171 9.19 -30.31 15.74
N GLU A 172 8.95 -29.02 15.46
CA GLU A 172 7.72 -28.37 15.89
C GLU A 172 6.59 -28.74 14.90
N ARG A 173 5.52 -29.34 15.42
CA ARG A 173 4.32 -29.62 14.61
C ARG A 173 3.87 -28.30 13.96
N PRO A 174 3.40 -28.31 12.69
CA PRO A 174 2.77 -27.13 12.12
C PRO A 174 1.67 -26.70 13.10
N LEU A 175 1.84 -25.52 13.69
CA LEU A 175 0.88 -24.97 14.64
C LEU A 175 -0.40 -24.65 13.87
N GLU A 176 -1.25 -25.65 13.65
CA GLU A 176 -2.55 -25.54 12.98
C GLU A 176 -3.54 -24.63 13.74
N LYS A 177 -3.15 -24.15 14.93
CA LYS A 177 -3.95 -23.27 15.78
C LYS A 177 -3.10 -22.08 16.23
N TRP A 178 -2.94 -21.09 15.36
CA TRP A 178 -2.45 -19.78 15.74
C TRP A 178 -3.55 -19.02 16.48
N GLU A 179 -3.75 -19.36 17.75
CA GLU A 179 -4.51 -18.54 18.69
C GLU A 179 -3.57 -17.45 19.19
N ARG A 180 -3.54 -16.33 18.46
CA ARG A 180 -2.74 -15.17 18.83
C ARG A 180 -3.65 -14.15 19.49
N GLU A 181 -3.27 -13.71 20.68
CA GLU A 181 -3.94 -12.61 21.37
C GLU A 181 -3.68 -11.32 20.60
N ILE A 182 -4.76 -10.62 20.27
CA ILE A 182 -4.71 -9.34 19.57
C ILE A 182 -5.14 -8.26 20.53
N VAL A 183 -4.24 -7.31 20.79
CA VAL A 183 -4.53 -6.12 21.57
C VAL A 183 -4.80 -5.00 20.58
N TRP A 184 -6.07 -4.61 20.46
CA TRP A 184 -6.44 -3.47 19.63
C TRP A 184 -6.06 -2.17 20.33
N LEU A 185 -5.34 -1.31 19.61
CA LEU A 185 -4.97 0.04 20.07
C LEU A 185 -5.96 1.11 19.58
N VAL A 186 -6.94 0.70 18.78
CA VAL A 186 -7.99 1.54 18.21
C VAL A 186 -9.37 0.93 18.46
N LYS A 187 -10.40 1.75 18.37
CA LYS A 187 -11.82 1.34 18.44
C LYS A 187 -12.61 1.85 17.23
N PRO A 188 -13.77 1.24 16.90
CA PRO A 188 -14.68 1.82 15.93
C PRO A 188 -15.00 3.28 16.24
N GLY A 189 -14.94 4.11 15.21
CA GLY A 189 -15.08 5.56 15.28
C GLY A 189 -13.76 6.32 15.29
N ASP A 190 -12.64 5.68 15.65
CA ASP A 190 -11.31 6.31 15.69
C ASP A 190 -10.82 6.65 14.27
N HIS A 191 -10.04 7.72 14.18
CA HIS A 191 -9.33 8.08 12.96
C HIS A 191 -7.91 7.52 13.00
N VAL A 192 -7.50 6.87 11.92
CA VAL A 192 -6.18 6.26 11.79
C VAL A 192 -5.47 6.83 10.57
N VAL A 193 -4.16 7.01 10.68
CA VAL A 193 -3.28 7.37 9.56
C VAL A 193 -2.61 6.11 9.03
N ARG A 194 -2.40 5.99 7.72
CA ARG A 194 -1.65 4.87 7.14
C ARG A 194 -0.30 4.69 7.87
N GLY A 195 -0.01 3.46 8.27
CA GLY A 195 1.19 3.10 9.04
C GLY A 195 1.05 3.25 10.56
N GLN A 196 0.02 3.96 11.07
CA GLN A 196 -0.24 4.04 12.52
C GLN A 196 -0.49 2.64 13.08
N VAL A 197 0.19 2.26 14.15
CA VAL A 197 -0.05 0.96 14.80
C VAL A 197 -1.48 0.92 15.33
N ILE A 198 -2.26 -0.07 14.87
CA ILE A 198 -3.69 -0.22 15.22
C ILE A 198 -3.97 -1.46 16.05
N CYS A 199 -3.08 -2.46 16.00
CA CYS A 199 -3.07 -3.54 16.96
C CYS A 199 -1.69 -4.14 17.15
N GLU A 200 -1.50 -4.76 18.30
CA GLU A 200 -0.36 -5.60 18.60
C GLU A 200 -0.80 -7.05 18.56
N VAL A 201 -0.04 -7.88 17.83
CA VAL A 201 -0.26 -9.33 17.79
C VAL A 201 0.77 -9.97 18.70
N GLN A 202 0.31 -10.45 19.85
CA GLN A 202 1.17 -11.21 20.75
C GLN A 202 1.45 -12.57 20.13
N ARG A 203 2.71 -12.77 19.73
CA ARG A 203 3.25 -14.08 19.38
C ARG A 203 3.57 -14.81 20.68
N CYS A 204 3.50 -16.14 20.69
CA CYS A 204 3.67 -16.98 21.88
C CYS A 204 4.74 -16.44 22.85
N ARG A 205 4.51 -16.59 24.18
CA ARG A 205 5.22 -16.06 25.38
C ARG A 205 6.72 -15.69 25.31
N LYS A 206 7.48 -16.13 24.31
CA LYS A 206 8.92 -15.89 24.13
C LYS A 206 9.27 -14.94 22.97
N GLN A 207 8.32 -14.53 22.12
CA GLN A 207 8.58 -13.60 21.02
C GLN A 207 8.01 -12.22 21.30
N ASN A 208 8.70 -11.18 20.85
CA ASN A 208 8.20 -9.82 20.93
C ASN A 208 6.86 -9.70 20.17
N PRO A 209 5.91 -8.90 20.69
CA PRO A 209 4.68 -8.59 19.97
C PRO A 209 5.01 -7.98 18.61
N ALA A 210 4.19 -8.29 17.61
CA ALA A 210 4.32 -7.71 16.28
C ALA A 210 3.28 -6.61 16.09
N ASP A 211 3.76 -5.41 15.79
CA ASP A 211 2.92 -4.24 15.52
C ASP A 211 2.30 -4.34 14.13
N VAL A 212 0.99 -4.09 14.05
CA VAL A 212 0.26 -4.04 12.78
C VAL A 212 -0.18 -2.60 12.54
N GLY A 213 0.35 -2.01 11.47
CA GLY A 213 0.01 -0.66 11.03
C GLY A 213 -1.31 -0.59 10.25
N ALA A 214 -1.96 0.58 10.27
CA ALA A 214 -3.16 0.84 9.49
C ALA A 214 -2.82 0.80 7.99
N PRO A 215 -3.55 0.04 7.18
CA PRO A 215 -3.25 -0.08 5.75
C PRO A 215 -3.63 1.17 4.93
N ALA A 216 -4.49 2.04 5.48
CA ALA A 216 -4.88 3.30 4.87
C ALA A 216 -5.27 4.33 5.93
N THR A 217 -5.25 5.61 5.54
CA THR A 217 -5.79 6.70 6.35
C THR A 217 -7.30 6.77 6.23
N GLY A 218 -8.01 6.85 7.35
CA GLY A 218 -9.47 6.96 7.38
C GLY A 218 -10.06 6.68 8.75
N ARG A 219 -11.37 6.46 8.79
CA ARG A 219 -12.10 6.16 10.02
C ARG A 219 -12.32 4.66 10.17
N VAL A 220 -12.01 4.11 11.34
CA VAL A 220 -12.31 2.71 11.67
C VAL A 220 -13.82 2.56 11.81
N GLU A 221 -14.46 1.81 10.93
CA GLU A 221 -15.90 1.56 10.99
C GLU A 221 -16.22 0.33 11.83
N GLU A 222 -15.39 -0.70 11.72
CA GLU A 222 -15.65 -2.00 12.33
C GLU A 222 -14.36 -2.75 12.59
N LEU A 223 -14.29 -3.40 13.76
CA LEU A 223 -13.24 -4.36 14.11
C LEU A 223 -13.86 -5.75 14.11
N PHE A 224 -13.43 -6.60 13.19
CA PHE A 224 -13.92 -7.97 13.09
C PHE A 224 -13.21 -8.85 14.10
N MET A 225 -13.74 -8.88 15.32
CA MET A 225 -13.30 -9.82 16.36
C MET A 225 -13.90 -11.20 16.07
N ASN A 226 -13.16 -12.04 15.37
CA ASN A 226 -13.69 -13.33 14.96
C ASN A 226 -13.02 -14.47 15.71
N ARG A 227 -13.45 -14.61 16.97
CA ARG A 227 -13.64 -15.84 17.77
C ARG A 227 -12.96 -15.76 19.13
N VAL A 228 -13.73 -16.15 20.13
CA VAL A 228 -13.24 -16.45 21.47
C VAL A 228 -12.96 -17.95 21.51
N ASP A 229 -11.74 -18.36 21.86
CA ASP A 229 -11.49 -19.77 22.13
C ASP A 229 -12.33 -20.20 23.34
N LYS A 230 -13.16 -21.23 23.15
CA LYS A 230 -14.14 -21.67 24.17
C LYS A 230 -13.48 -22.20 25.45
N LYS A 231 -12.20 -22.56 25.41
CA LYS A 231 -11.45 -23.09 26.55
C LYS A 231 -10.68 -21.99 27.27
N SER A 232 -10.00 -21.10 26.54
CA SER A 232 -9.16 -20.06 27.15
C SER A 232 -9.88 -18.73 27.36
N GLY A 233 -11.00 -18.49 26.68
CA GLY A 233 -11.67 -17.18 26.67
C GLY A 233 -10.90 -16.12 25.88
N THR A 234 -9.82 -16.49 25.18
CA THR A 234 -8.96 -15.56 24.45
C THR A 234 -9.52 -15.27 23.06
N CYS A 235 -9.54 -13.99 22.69
CA CYS A 235 -9.86 -13.58 21.32
C CYS A 235 -8.70 -13.91 20.38
N TYR A 236 -8.99 -14.54 19.24
CA TYR A 236 -8.01 -14.79 18.18
C TYR A 236 -8.59 -14.43 16.81
N ILE A 237 -7.71 -14.24 15.82
CA ILE A 237 -8.10 -14.06 14.41
C ILE A 237 -7.41 -15.12 13.56
N LYS A 238 -8.22 -15.83 12.76
CA LYS A 238 -7.70 -16.78 11.78
C LYS A 238 -7.03 -16.02 10.64
N VAL A 239 -5.79 -16.41 10.30
CA VAL A 239 -5.07 -15.89 9.12
C VAL A 239 -5.95 -15.96 7.87
N GLY A 240 -5.96 -14.89 7.08
CA GLY A 240 -6.82 -14.75 5.90
C GLY A 240 -8.26 -14.29 6.21
N SER A 241 -8.62 -14.07 7.48
CA SER A 241 -9.90 -13.44 7.84
C SER A 241 -9.81 -11.93 7.77
N ASN A 242 -10.95 -11.28 7.52
CA ASN A 242 -11.09 -9.84 7.65
C ASN A 242 -10.98 -9.44 9.12
N TRP A 243 -10.28 -8.34 9.40
CA TRP A 243 -10.00 -7.90 10.78
C TRP A 243 -10.38 -6.44 11.03
N ILE A 244 -10.31 -5.57 10.01
CA ILE A 244 -10.69 -4.17 10.16
C ILE A 244 -11.37 -3.63 8.89
N LYS A 245 -12.39 -2.80 9.10
CA LYS A 245 -13.06 -1.98 8.09
C LYS A 245 -12.67 -0.53 8.29
N ILE A 246 -12.10 0.11 7.27
CA ILE A 246 -11.76 1.54 7.32
C ILE A 246 -12.49 2.27 6.19
N SER A 247 -13.26 3.29 6.55
CA SER A 247 -13.88 4.23 5.61
C SER A 247 -12.86 5.30 5.22
N THR A 248 -12.64 5.46 3.92
CA THR A 248 -11.70 6.43 3.33
C THR A 248 -12.43 7.54 2.57
N ASP A 249 -13.72 7.77 2.84
CA ASP A 249 -14.57 8.74 2.13
C ASP A 249 -13.99 10.18 2.15
N ALA A 250 -13.93 10.87 1.02
CA ALA A 250 -13.44 12.25 0.97
C ALA A 250 -14.25 13.22 1.85
N ARG A 251 -15.54 12.95 2.09
CA ARG A 251 -16.43 13.83 2.87
C ARG A 251 -16.01 14.03 4.32
N TRP A 252 -15.30 13.08 4.94
CA TRP A 252 -14.81 13.29 6.30
C TRP A 252 -13.66 14.31 6.36
N ARG A 253 -12.86 14.45 5.29
CA ARG A 253 -11.82 15.50 5.20
C ARG A 253 -12.44 16.91 5.18
N GLU A 254 -13.65 17.04 4.64
CA GLU A 254 -14.39 18.30 4.60
C GLU A 254 -15.07 18.61 5.94
N ALA A 255 -15.57 17.58 6.65
CA ALA A 255 -16.19 17.74 7.98
C ALA A 255 -15.19 17.98 9.12
N TYR A 256 -13.94 17.54 8.94
CA TYR A 256 -12.86 17.70 9.92
C TYR A 256 -11.63 18.27 9.22
N SER A 257 -11.57 19.60 9.12
CA SER A 257 -10.30 20.27 8.85
C SER A 257 -9.34 19.94 9.99
N TYR A 258 -8.17 19.38 9.67
CA TYR A 258 -7.05 19.37 10.62
C TYR A 258 -6.75 20.82 10.97
N GLY A 259 -7.21 21.28 12.13
CA GLY A 259 -6.65 22.49 12.73
C GLY A 259 -5.15 22.26 12.84
N ALA A 260 -4.34 23.25 12.46
CA ALA A 260 -2.88 23.13 12.36
C ALA A 260 -2.20 22.53 13.62
N GLY A 261 -2.85 22.57 14.78
CA GLY A 261 -2.37 21.95 16.03
C GLY A 261 -2.69 20.46 16.24
N ALA A 262 -3.50 19.79 15.40
CA ALA A 262 -3.87 18.39 15.62
C ALA A 262 -2.73 17.40 15.34
N ALA A 263 -1.86 17.71 14.37
CA ALA A 263 -0.65 16.93 14.11
C ALA A 263 0.38 17.09 15.24
N GLU A 264 0.56 18.32 15.76
CA GLU A 264 1.41 18.60 16.93
C GLU A 264 0.87 17.95 18.21
N ALA A 265 -0.44 18.04 18.45
CA ALA A 265 -1.08 17.41 19.61
C ALA A 265 -0.92 15.88 19.58
N TRP A 266 -1.02 15.26 18.40
CA TRP A 266 -0.79 13.82 18.24
C TRP A 266 0.69 13.46 18.46
N GLN A 267 1.63 14.22 17.90
CA GLN A 267 3.06 14.01 18.14
C GLN A 267 3.42 14.14 19.63
N GLN A 268 2.83 15.11 20.34
CA GLN A 268 2.99 15.26 21.79
C GLN A 268 2.39 14.08 22.57
N GLN A 269 1.24 13.55 22.14
CA GLN A 269 0.58 12.40 22.78
C GLN A 269 1.38 11.11 22.59
N VAL A 270 1.98 10.90 21.41
CA VAL A 270 2.89 9.78 21.12
C VAL A 270 4.20 9.90 21.91
N ALA A 271 4.74 11.12 22.05
CA ALA A 271 5.94 11.37 22.86
C ALA A 271 5.67 11.12 24.36
N ALA A 272 4.52 11.53 24.87
CA ALA A 272 4.11 11.31 26.26
C ALA A 272 3.89 9.82 26.59
N ALA A 273 3.35 9.04 25.65
CA ALA A 273 3.16 7.60 25.81
C ALA A 273 4.48 6.79 25.77
N ARG A 274 5.57 7.39 25.27
CA ARG A 274 6.89 6.76 25.17
C ARG A 274 7.83 7.07 26.34
N VAL A 275 7.39 7.85 27.34
CA VAL A 275 8.18 8.06 28.56
C VAL A 275 8.20 6.75 29.35
N PRO A 276 9.36 6.12 29.58
CA PRO A 276 9.44 4.99 30.50
C PRO A 276 9.02 5.50 31.87
N THR A 277 8.04 4.87 32.50
CA THR A 277 7.82 4.99 33.94
C THR A 277 9.08 4.49 34.62
N GLY A 278 10.00 5.43 34.87
CA GLY A 278 11.21 5.21 35.63
C GLY A 278 10.80 4.59 36.95
N MET A 279 11.22 3.34 37.12
CA MET A 279 11.14 2.63 38.39
C MET A 279 11.71 3.52 39.47
N ASP A 280 10.81 3.96 40.35
CA ASP A 280 11.12 4.45 41.67
C ASP A 280 11.80 3.30 42.43
N ARG A 281 13.13 3.24 42.37
CA ARG A 281 13.92 2.44 43.30
C ARG A 281 14.23 3.33 44.49
N GLY A 282 13.30 3.33 45.44
CA GLY A 282 13.59 3.70 46.81
C GLY A 282 14.77 2.88 47.33
N GLY A 283 15.84 3.57 47.70
CA GLY A 283 16.91 3.04 48.54
C GLY A 283 16.79 3.67 49.92
N GLY A 284 16.33 2.86 50.88
CA GLY A 284 16.74 2.97 52.27
C GLY A 284 18.08 2.29 52.49
#